data_AF-F3KMF5-F1
#
_entry.id   AF-F3KMF5-F1
#
_cell.length_a   1.000
_cell.length_b   1.000
_cell.length_c   1.000
_cell.angle_alpha   90.00
_cell.angle_beta   90.00
_cell.angle_gamma   90.00
#
_symmetry.space_group_name_H-M   'P 1'
#
loop_
_entity.id
_entity.type
_entity.pdbx_description
1 polymer ?
#
loop_
_entity_poly.entity_id
_entity_poly.type
_entity_poly.pdbx_seq_one_letter_code
_entity_poly.pdbx_strand_id
1 'polypeptide(L)'
;MFDKLRNAFSNAAKSLGEKELNEKDIELILTELEISLLESDVASEVIDSIKSDLKNSLIGSRVEKNTIEKFVKDSLISSISTLFDEAGTIDLFEKINEKKKTGQPFLILFVGINGTGKTTSLAKVAHMLQQAKYSLVVAAADTFRAGAIEQLREHTNRLNLKLVAQNYNSDPAAVARDAVLYAKSHKMDCVLIDTAGRMQTSKNLMEQIAKITKVVNPDFKIFVGDSLAGNDTVNQAREFFEHVKFNGSILTKSDADARGGAALSIVKITSTPVLYLGVGQEYSDLKPFDKQTFLETVFGSLSGVEIKEISPKPEPKPEPKPEPKPEPKPEPKPEPKPEPKPEPKPEPKPEPKPEPKPEPKPEPKPEPKPDSSDPFDGISDSDIAKFSDMYDVAPPETDTEAIRLSAKIHEWIKQGRPKPGESKPEKKIESEQNEEKQKDDKHKQDKEEEKPKKKRGVFGFFKK
;
A
#
# COMPACT_ATOMS: atom_id res chain seq x y z
N MET A 1 -1.84 -21.85 -18.87
CA MET A 1 -2.27 -20.60 -19.50
C MET A 1 -2.16 -20.68 -21.02
N PHE A 2 -0.94 -20.81 -21.58
CA PHE A 2 -0.76 -20.77 -23.03
C PHE A 2 -1.23 -21.99 -23.81
N ASP A 3 -1.39 -23.17 -23.21
CA ASP A 3 -1.95 -24.33 -23.93
C ASP A 3 -3.42 -24.12 -24.29
N LYS A 4 -4.21 -23.48 -23.41
CA LYS A 4 -5.60 -23.10 -23.72
C LYS A 4 -5.63 -22.03 -24.81
N LEU A 5 -4.73 -21.06 -24.72
CA LEU A 5 -4.51 -20.05 -25.75
C LEU A 5 -4.12 -20.68 -27.09
N ARG A 6 -3.17 -21.60 -27.08
CA ARG A 6 -2.69 -22.33 -28.26
C ARG A 6 -3.81 -23.15 -28.87
N ASN A 7 -4.65 -23.78 -28.05
CA ASN A 7 -5.79 -24.55 -28.54
C ASN A 7 -6.87 -23.64 -29.16
N ALA A 8 -7.16 -22.51 -28.52
CA ALA A 8 -8.02 -21.44 -29.03
C ALA A 8 -7.55 -20.92 -30.40
N PHE A 9 -6.28 -20.49 -30.47
CA PHE A 9 -5.61 -20.04 -31.68
C PHE A 9 -5.54 -21.13 -32.76
N SER A 10 -5.24 -22.38 -32.40
CA SER A 10 -5.20 -23.51 -33.32
C SER A 10 -6.59 -23.82 -33.88
N ASN A 11 -7.64 -23.69 -33.07
CA ASN A 11 -9.02 -23.90 -33.51
C ASN A 11 -9.48 -22.78 -34.44
N ALA A 12 -9.15 -21.53 -34.15
CA ALA A 12 -9.44 -20.40 -35.02
C ALA A 12 -8.61 -20.42 -36.32
N ALA A 13 -7.33 -20.75 -36.26
CA ALA A 13 -6.48 -20.93 -37.45
C ALA A 13 -6.96 -22.10 -38.33
N LYS A 14 -7.56 -23.14 -37.74
CA LYS A 14 -8.17 -24.24 -38.49
C LYS A 14 -9.48 -23.83 -39.19
N SER A 15 -10.30 -22.99 -38.56
CA SER A 15 -11.56 -22.49 -39.14
C SER A 15 -11.33 -21.43 -40.22
N LEU A 16 -10.24 -20.67 -40.11
CA LEU A 16 -9.75 -19.74 -41.12
C LEU A 16 -9.20 -20.50 -42.35
N GLY A 17 -9.80 -20.29 -43.52
CA GLY A 17 -9.20 -20.67 -44.81
C GLY A 17 -8.07 -19.72 -45.20
N GLU A 18 -7.42 -19.92 -46.35
CA GLU A 18 -6.54 -18.90 -46.96
C GLU A 18 -7.37 -17.66 -47.34
N LYS A 19 -7.57 -16.75 -46.38
CA LYS A 19 -8.29 -15.49 -46.55
C LYS A 19 -7.68 -14.42 -45.66
N GLU A 20 -7.89 -13.17 -46.07
CA GLU A 20 -7.63 -11.98 -45.27
C GLU A 20 -8.44 -12.06 -43.96
N LEU A 21 -7.78 -11.85 -42.82
CA LEU A 21 -8.42 -11.93 -41.51
C LEU A 21 -9.50 -10.84 -41.41
N ASN A 22 -10.76 -11.26 -41.30
CA ASN A 22 -11.86 -10.32 -41.06
C ASN A 22 -12.05 -10.09 -39.55
N GLU A 23 -12.76 -9.03 -39.20
CA GLU A 23 -12.98 -8.66 -37.79
C GLU A 23 -13.65 -9.76 -36.96
N LYS A 24 -14.55 -10.56 -37.54
CA LYS A 24 -15.29 -11.59 -36.81
C LYS A 24 -14.39 -12.75 -36.39
N ASP A 25 -13.47 -13.15 -37.26
CA ASP A 25 -12.53 -14.23 -36.96
C ASP A 25 -11.52 -13.80 -35.89
N ILE A 26 -11.09 -12.54 -35.93
CA ILE A 26 -10.21 -11.93 -34.92
C ILE A 26 -10.95 -11.83 -33.57
N GLU A 27 -12.23 -11.49 -33.55
CA GLU A 27 -12.97 -11.30 -32.29
C GLU A 27 -13.11 -12.61 -31.48
N LEU A 28 -13.34 -13.74 -32.15
CA LEU A 28 -13.41 -15.06 -31.49
C LEU A 28 -12.08 -15.40 -30.79
N ILE A 29 -10.98 -15.18 -31.52
CA ILE A 29 -9.61 -15.37 -31.02
C ILE A 29 -9.35 -14.48 -29.80
N LEU A 30 -9.69 -13.19 -29.90
CA LEU A 30 -9.45 -12.23 -28.83
C LEU A 30 -10.29 -12.52 -27.58
N THR A 31 -11.47 -13.13 -27.74
CA THR A 31 -12.32 -13.57 -26.63
C THR A 31 -11.70 -14.76 -25.89
N GLU A 32 -11.16 -15.75 -26.61
CA GLU A 32 -10.47 -16.87 -25.96
C GLU A 32 -9.16 -16.44 -25.29
N LEU A 33 -8.47 -15.46 -25.88
CA LEU A 33 -7.31 -14.80 -25.29
C LEU A 33 -7.67 -14.10 -23.98
N GLU A 34 -8.76 -13.33 -23.98
CA GLU A 34 -9.29 -12.64 -22.81
C GLU A 34 -9.56 -13.61 -21.66
N ILE A 35 -10.28 -14.70 -21.92
CA ILE A 35 -10.59 -15.73 -20.91
C ILE A 35 -9.30 -16.28 -20.29
N SER A 36 -8.30 -16.60 -21.13
CA SER A 36 -7.04 -17.18 -20.65
C SER A 36 -6.19 -16.19 -19.85
N LEU A 37 -6.20 -14.91 -20.21
CA LEU A 37 -5.53 -13.84 -19.47
C LEU A 37 -6.22 -13.57 -18.12
N LEU A 38 -7.57 -13.56 -18.10
CA LEU A 38 -8.36 -13.45 -16.88
C LEU A 38 -8.09 -14.62 -15.92
N GLU A 39 -8.04 -15.85 -16.43
CA GLU A 39 -7.70 -17.06 -15.64
C GLU A 39 -6.29 -17.00 -15.01
N SER A 40 -5.44 -16.11 -15.50
CA SER A 40 -4.06 -15.95 -15.06
C SER A 40 -3.83 -14.65 -14.28
N ASP A 41 -4.90 -14.08 -13.75
CA ASP A 41 -4.90 -12.88 -12.91
C ASP A 41 -4.27 -11.65 -13.60
N VAL A 42 -4.43 -11.53 -14.92
CA VAL A 42 -4.16 -10.28 -15.64
C VAL A 42 -5.34 -9.34 -15.45
N ALA A 43 -5.09 -8.09 -15.11
CA ALA A 43 -6.15 -7.11 -14.89
C ALA A 43 -6.90 -6.79 -16.19
N SER A 44 -8.22 -6.65 -16.13
CA SER A 44 -9.09 -6.48 -17.31
C SER A 44 -8.66 -5.33 -18.23
N GLU A 45 -8.29 -4.18 -17.67
CA GLU A 45 -7.81 -3.04 -18.47
C GLU A 45 -6.50 -3.33 -19.24
N VAL A 46 -5.67 -4.23 -18.73
CA VAL A 46 -4.43 -4.67 -19.37
C VAL A 46 -4.77 -5.64 -20.50
N ILE A 47 -5.75 -6.51 -20.28
CA ILE A 47 -6.31 -7.39 -21.31
C ILE A 47 -6.90 -6.56 -22.45
N ASP A 48 -7.70 -5.55 -22.14
CA ASP A 48 -8.30 -4.66 -23.13
C ASP A 48 -7.24 -3.93 -23.97
N SER A 49 -6.17 -3.44 -23.33
CA SER A 49 -5.02 -2.85 -24.03
C SER A 49 -4.39 -3.86 -24.99
N ILE A 50 -4.10 -5.08 -24.51
CA ILE A 50 -3.48 -6.14 -25.31
C ILE A 50 -4.38 -6.53 -26.49
N LYS A 51 -5.70 -6.67 -26.27
CA LYS A 51 -6.67 -6.98 -27.33
C LYS A 51 -6.70 -5.89 -28.39
N SER A 52 -6.71 -4.62 -27.98
CA SER A 52 -6.66 -3.48 -28.90
C SER A 52 -5.39 -3.48 -29.74
N ASP A 53 -4.23 -3.66 -29.10
CA ASP A 53 -2.93 -3.69 -29.78
C ASP A 53 -2.84 -4.84 -30.79
N LEU A 54 -3.30 -6.03 -30.40
CA LEU A 54 -3.38 -7.18 -31.29
C LEU A 54 -4.35 -6.96 -32.44
N LYS A 55 -5.57 -6.47 -32.17
CA LYS A 55 -6.56 -6.19 -33.21
C LYS A 55 -5.98 -5.26 -34.28
N ASN A 56 -5.29 -4.20 -33.86
CA ASN A 56 -4.63 -3.25 -34.77
C ASN A 56 -3.48 -3.89 -35.56
N SER A 57 -2.73 -4.82 -34.98
CA SER A 57 -1.64 -5.54 -35.66
C SER A 57 -2.13 -6.63 -36.62
N LEU A 58 -3.31 -7.21 -36.36
CA LEU A 58 -3.84 -8.34 -37.12
C LEU A 58 -4.76 -7.90 -38.28
N ILE A 59 -5.50 -6.79 -38.14
CA ILE A 59 -6.38 -6.29 -39.20
C ILE A 59 -5.57 -5.91 -40.45
N GLY A 60 -5.95 -6.47 -41.60
CA GLY A 60 -5.29 -6.21 -42.90
C GLY A 60 -3.99 -6.97 -43.13
N SER A 61 -3.54 -7.77 -42.15
CA SER A 61 -2.37 -8.63 -42.31
C SER A 61 -2.74 -9.88 -43.13
N ARG A 62 -2.00 -10.14 -44.21
CA ARG A 62 -2.09 -11.40 -44.96
C ARG A 62 -1.17 -12.42 -44.32
N VAL A 63 -1.74 -13.48 -43.76
CA VAL A 63 -1.00 -14.52 -43.04
C VAL A 63 -1.38 -15.88 -43.62
N GLU A 64 -0.38 -16.72 -43.90
CA GLU A 64 -0.62 -18.08 -44.37
C GLU A 64 -1.25 -18.91 -43.24
N LYS A 65 -2.20 -19.79 -43.57
CA LYS A 65 -2.95 -20.60 -42.60
C LYS A 65 -2.07 -21.33 -41.58
N ASN A 66 -0.93 -21.85 -42.04
CA ASN A 66 0.02 -22.62 -41.21
C ASN A 66 0.90 -21.74 -40.31
N THR A 67 0.81 -20.41 -40.43
CA THR A 67 1.63 -19.43 -39.70
C THR A 67 0.83 -18.50 -38.79
N ILE A 68 -0.51 -18.52 -38.87
CA ILE A 68 -1.39 -17.68 -38.05
C ILE A 68 -1.12 -17.85 -36.55
N GLU A 69 -0.99 -19.10 -36.08
CA GLU A 69 -0.72 -19.40 -34.68
C GLU A 69 0.61 -18.77 -34.21
N LYS A 70 1.67 -18.92 -35.02
CA LYS A 70 2.97 -18.31 -34.75
C LYS A 70 2.88 -16.79 -34.78
N PHE A 71 2.23 -16.22 -35.79
CA PHE A 71 2.09 -14.78 -35.96
C PHE A 71 1.39 -14.11 -34.77
N VAL A 72 0.30 -14.70 -34.26
CA VAL A 72 -0.37 -14.10 -33.11
C VAL A 72 0.44 -14.29 -31.82
N LYS A 73 1.08 -15.46 -31.64
CA LYS A 73 1.99 -15.68 -30.51
C LYS A 73 3.10 -14.62 -30.49
N ASP A 74 3.75 -14.41 -31.63
CA ASP A 74 4.83 -13.44 -31.80
C ASP A 74 4.34 -12.01 -31.56
N SER A 75 3.14 -11.67 -32.06
CA SER A 75 2.52 -10.35 -31.85
C SER A 75 2.21 -10.09 -30.38
N LEU A 76 1.71 -11.10 -29.65
CA LEU A 76 1.41 -10.98 -28.22
C LEU A 76 2.69 -10.88 -27.37
N ILE A 77 3.71 -11.68 -27.68
CA ILE A 77 5.03 -11.57 -27.04
C ILE A 77 5.62 -10.19 -27.28
N SER A 78 5.53 -9.67 -28.51
CA SER A 78 6.01 -8.34 -28.85
C SER A 78 5.25 -7.24 -28.10
N SER A 79 3.93 -7.33 -28.01
CA SER A 79 3.09 -6.39 -27.24
C SER A 79 3.51 -6.38 -25.77
N ILE A 80 3.60 -7.55 -25.14
CA ILE A 80 3.97 -7.66 -23.72
C ILE A 80 5.43 -7.24 -23.48
N SER A 81 6.36 -7.61 -24.37
CA SER A 81 7.75 -7.14 -24.28
C SER A 81 7.81 -5.61 -24.30
N THR A 82 7.05 -4.99 -25.20
CA THR A 82 7.00 -3.51 -25.32
C THR A 82 6.52 -2.88 -24.02
N LEU A 83 5.54 -3.47 -23.33
CA LEU A 83 5.10 -2.95 -22.02
C LEU A 83 6.22 -2.94 -20.96
N PHE A 84 7.06 -3.98 -20.93
CA PHE A 84 8.22 -4.01 -20.03
C PHE A 84 9.31 -3.03 -20.48
N ASP A 85 9.52 -2.88 -21.79
CA ASP A 85 10.51 -1.95 -22.34
C ASP A 85 10.13 -0.49 -22.07
N GLU A 86 8.84 -0.15 -22.16
CA GLU A 86 8.30 1.18 -21.85
C GLU A 86 8.46 1.57 -20.38
N ALA A 87 8.31 0.61 -19.46
CA ALA A 87 8.58 0.83 -18.04
C ALA A 87 10.07 1.05 -17.74
N GLY A 88 10.94 0.67 -18.68
CA GLY A 88 12.38 0.87 -18.61
C GLY A 88 13.08 -0.11 -17.67
N THR A 89 14.38 0.09 -17.53
CA THR A 89 15.23 -0.67 -16.61
C THR A 89 15.85 0.27 -15.58
N ILE A 90 16.03 -0.23 -14.36
CA ILE A 90 16.66 0.54 -13.28
C ILE A 90 17.75 -0.32 -12.66
N ASP A 91 18.99 0.14 -12.80
CA ASP A 91 20.10 -0.39 -12.02
C ASP A 91 20.16 0.33 -10.66
N LEU A 92 19.78 -0.39 -9.61
CA LEU A 92 19.81 0.11 -8.24
C LEU A 92 21.25 0.43 -7.78
N PHE A 93 22.25 -0.36 -8.21
CA PHE A 93 23.64 -0.15 -7.83
C PHE A 93 24.22 1.09 -8.49
N GLU A 94 23.89 1.35 -9.75
CA GLU A 94 24.28 2.58 -10.45
C GLU A 94 23.74 3.81 -9.71
N LYS A 95 22.44 3.83 -9.38
CA LYS A 95 21.82 4.94 -8.64
C LYS A 95 22.45 5.18 -7.27
N ILE A 96 22.78 4.11 -6.54
CA ILE A 96 23.49 4.22 -5.26
C ILE A 96 24.88 4.84 -5.47
N ASN A 97 25.62 4.40 -6.49
CA ASN A 97 26.95 4.94 -6.80
C ASN A 97 26.92 6.41 -7.22
N GLU A 98 25.93 6.83 -8.00
CA GLU A 98 25.72 8.23 -8.35
C GLU A 98 25.50 9.10 -7.12
N LYS A 99 24.62 8.65 -6.21
CA LYS A 99 24.35 9.37 -4.96
C LYS A 99 25.58 9.41 -4.05
N LYS A 100 26.32 8.31 -3.96
CA LYS A 100 27.56 8.21 -3.18
C LYS A 100 28.62 9.23 -3.63
N LYS A 101 28.72 9.54 -4.92
CA LYS A 101 29.62 10.60 -5.44
C LYS A 101 29.30 11.99 -4.86
N THR A 102 28.07 12.23 -4.42
CA THR A 102 27.67 13.49 -3.77
C THR A 102 27.95 13.51 -2.26
N GLY A 103 28.49 12.42 -1.69
CA GLY A 103 28.75 12.29 -0.25
C GLY A 103 27.49 12.18 0.61
N GLN A 104 26.34 11.84 0.01
CA GLN A 104 25.06 11.63 0.69
C GLN A 104 24.68 10.14 0.67
N PRO A 105 24.00 9.62 1.71
CA PRO A 105 23.44 8.28 1.68
C PRO A 105 22.28 8.19 0.68
N PHE A 106 22.14 7.04 0.01
CA PHE A 106 21.00 6.71 -0.83
C PHE A 106 19.84 6.16 0.00
N LEU A 107 18.67 6.79 -0.10
CA LEU A 107 17.52 6.48 0.75
C LEU A 107 16.48 5.62 0.01
N ILE A 108 16.21 4.41 0.51
CA ILE A 108 15.25 3.47 -0.06
C ILE A 108 14.07 3.28 0.89
N LEU A 109 12.88 3.68 0.44
CA LEU A 109 11.62 3.51 1.16
C LEU A 109 10.84 2.30 0.64
N PHE A 110 10.53 1.34 1.51
CA PHE A 110 9.71 0.19 1.16
C PHE A 110 8.25 0.45 1.55
N VAL A 111 7.32 0.24 0.61
CA VAL A 111 5.87 0.44 0.80
C VAL A 111 5.09 -0.78 0.35
N GLY A 112 3.85 -0.92 0.81
CA GLY A 112 3.00 -2.08 0.54
C GLY A 112 2.22 -2.51 1.79
N ILE A 113 1.30 -3.47 1.64
CA ILE A 113 0.43 -3.88 2.75
C ILE A 113 1.06 -4.98 3.62
N ASN A 114 0.43 -5.30 4.75
CA ASN A 114 0.88 -6.37 5.63
C ASN A 114 0.76 -7.73 4.93
N GLY A 115 1.71 -8.62 5.19
CA GLY A 115 1.70 -9.97 4.61
C GLY A 115 2.32 -10.09 3.21
N THR A 116 2.65 -8.97 2.53
CA THR A 116 3.31 -9.00 1.20
C THR A 116 4.81 -9.27 1.26
N GLY A 117 5.39 -9.44 2.47
CA GLY A 117 6.81 -9.72 2.64
C GLY A 117 7.73 -8.50 2.62
N LYS A 118 7.24 -7.29 2.94
CA LYS A 118 8.05 -6.05 3.03
C LYS A 118 9.32 -6.19 3.87
N THR A 119 9.17 -6.51 5.16
CA THR A 119 10.29 -6.61 6.13
C THR A 119 11.33 -7.63 5.67
N THR A 120 10.88 -8.79 5.17
CA THR A 120 11.78 -9.83 4.61
C THR A 120 12.44 -9.36 3.31
N SER A 121 11.73 -8.69 2.42
CA SER A 121 12.28 -8.16 1.16
C SER A 121 13.32 -7.09 1.42
N LEU A 122 13.08 -6.21 2.40
CA LEU A 122 14.08 -5.25 2.86
C LEU A 122 15.33 -5.95 3.35
N ALA A 123 15.20 -6.99 4.19
CA ALA A 123 16.34 -7.76 4.68
C ALA A 123 17.12 -8.46 3.54
N LYS A 124 16.41 -8.99 2.53
CA LYS A 124 17.04 -9.56 1.33
C LYS A 124 17.79 -8.51 0.50
N VAL A 125 17.19 -7.34 0.28
CA VAL A 125 17.86 -6.20 -0.38
C VAL A 125 19.08 -5.77 0.44
N ALA A 126 18.97 -5.71 1.76
CA ALA A 126 20.09 -5.37 2.63
C ALA A 126 21.25 -6.37 2.49
N HIS A 127 20.95 -7.67 2.47
CA HIS A 127 21.94 -8.71 2.23
C HIS A 127 22.61 -8.56 0.86
N MET A 128 21.83 -8.37 -0.21
CA MET A 128 22.33 -8.15 -1.56
C MET A 128 23.28 -6.94 -1.64
N LEU A 129 22.90 -5.81 -1.06
CA LEU A 129 23.74 -4.60 -1.01
C LEU A 129 25.00 -4.81 -0.15
N GLN A 130 24.91 -5.57 0.94
CA GLN A 130 26.06 -5.90 1.78
C GLN A 130 27.06 -6.82 1.05
N GLN A 131 26.59 -7.78 0.25
CA GLN A 131 27.45 -8.60 -0.61
C GLN A 131 28.22 -7.74 -1.62
N ALA A 132 27.57 -6.70 -2.16
CA ALA A 132 28.18 -5.68 -3.00
C ALA A 132 29.00 -4.62 -2.23
N LYS A 133 29.26 -4.83 -0.93
CA LYS A 133 30.12 -4.02 -0.06
C LYS A 133 29.61 -2.60 0.26
N TYR A 134 28.31 -2.35 0.12
CA TYR A 134 27.72 -1.10 0.61
C TYR A 134 27.51 -1.16 2.13
N SER A 135 27.77 -0.04 2.82
CA SER A 135 27.47 0.09 4.25
C SER A 135 26.04 0.62 4.45
N LEU A 136 25.27 -0.02 5.34
CA LEU A 136 23.83 0.18 5.42
C LEU A 136 23.38 0.49 6.86
N VAL A 137 22.34 1.30 6.99
CA VAL A 137 21.54 1.44 8.23
C VAL A 137 20.07 1.21 7.91
N VAL A 138 19.34 0.60 8.84
CA VAL A 138 17.93 0.27 8.68
C VAL A 138 17.07 1.08 9.65
N ALA A 139 15.94 1.60 9.19
CA ALA A 139 14.96 2.32 9.98
C ALA A 139 13.68 1.49 10.18
N ALA A 140 13.28 1.25 11.43
CA ALA A 140 12.02 0.59 11.78
C ALA A 140 10.86 1.60 11.84
N ALA A 141 10.37 2.05 10.69
CA ALA A 141 9.27 3.01 10.61
C ALA A 141 7.87 2.36 10.71
N ASP A 142 7.74 1.03 10.81
CA ASP A 142 6.52 0.35 11.28
C ASP A 142 6.41 0.41 12.82
N THR A 143 6.17 1.61 13.36
CA THR A 143 6.21 1.87 14.81
C THR A 143 5.02 1.33 15.60
N PHE A 144 3.97 0.88 14.91
CA PHE A 144 2.71 0.39 15.49
C PHE A 144 2.64 -1.13 15.59
N ARG A 145 3.65 -1.86 15.10
CA ARG A 145 3.68 -3.33 15.15
C ARG A 145 4.94 -3.81 15.85
N ALA A 146 4.85 -4.00 17.16
CA ALA A 146 5.96 -4.48 17.98
C ALA A 146 6.62 -5.76 17.42
N GLY A 147 5.81 -6.72 16.95
CA GLY A 147 6.33 -7.93 16.32
C GLY A 147 7.07 -7.70 14.99
N ALA A 148 6.69 -6.68 14.21
CA ALA A 148 7.42 -6.33 12.98
C ALA A 148 8.77 -5.68 13.30
N ILE A 149 8.82 -4.81 14.33
CA ILE A 149 10.07 -4.23 14.82
C ILE A 149 11.02 -5.32 15.32
N GLU A 150 10.52 -6.30 16.08
CA GLU A 150 11.35 -7.39 16.58
C GLU A 150 11.82 -8.32 15.46
N GLN A 151 10.95 -8.64 14.50
CA GLN A 151 11.35 -9.37 13.29
C GLN A 151 12.46 -8.64 12.52
N LEU A 152 12.33 -7.33 12.34
CA LEU A 152 13.35 -6.53 11.68
C LEU A 152 14.64 -6.45 12.51
N ARG A 153 14.55 -6.43 13.84
CA ARG A 153 15.68 -6.52 14.76
C ARG A 153 16.42 -7.84 14.63
N GLU A 154 15.72 -8.96 14.52
CA GLU A 154 16.36 -10.25 14.27
C GLU A 154 17.11 -10.26 12.93
N HIS A 155 16.49 -9.78 11.85
CA HIS A 155 17.14 -9.71 10.54
C HIS A 155 18.40 -8.82 10.58
N THR A 156 18.30 -7.64 11.16
CA THR A 156 19.44 -6.71 11.28
C THR A 156 20.54 -7.27 12.17
N ASN A 157 20.23 -7.95 13.26
CA ASN A 157 21.22 -8.65 14.09
C ASN A 157 21.94 -9.76 13.30
N ARG A 158 21.19 -10.60 12.57
CA ARG A 158 21.76 -11.68 11.74
C ARG A 158 22.67 -11.14 10.63
N LEU A 159 22.34 -9.98 10.06
CA LEU A 159 23.13 -9.30 9.03
C LEU A 159 24.20 -8.37 9.60
N ASN A 160 24.31 -8.25 10.93
CA ASN A 160 25.18 -7.31 11.63
C ASN A 160 25.02 -5.85 11.14
N LEU A 161 23.77 -5.40 11.00
CA LEU A 161 23.40 -4.06 10.55
C LEU A 161 22.91 -3.20 11.70
N LYS A 162 23.16 -1.89 11.63
CA LYS A 162 22.59 -0.95 12.58
C LYS A 162 21.09 -0.80 12.33
N LEU A 163 20.30 -1.07 13.36
CA LEU A 163 18.87 -0.71 13.41
C LEU A 163 18.68 0.61 14.16
N VAL A 164 17.92 1.51 13.55
CA VAL A 164 17.36 2.71 14.17
C VAL A 164 15.87 2.46 14.41
N ALA A 165 15.49 2.44 15.67
CA ALA A 165 14.13 2.25 16.14
C ALA A 165 13.90 3.15 17.35
N GLN A 166 12.68 3.65 17.51
CA GLN A 166 12.23 4.39 18.70
C GLN A 166 11.22 3.55 19.50
N ASN A 167 10.65 4.14 20.53
CA ASN A 167 9.61 3.49 21.34
C ASN A 167 8.37 3.15 20.50
N TYR A 168 7.58 2.19 20.97
CA TYR A 168 6.30 1.86 20.36
C TYR A 168 5.39 3.10 20.23
N ASN A 169 4.63 3.21 19.14
CA ASN A 169 3.79 4.36 18.78
C ASN A 169 4.55 5.68 18.53
N SER A 170 5.88 5.64 18.36
CA SER A 170 6.63 6.82 17.92
C SER A 170 6.26 7.22 16.48
N ASP A 171 6.56 8.47 16.10
CA ASP A 171 6.31 8.96 14.74
C ASP A 171 7.22 8.25 13.71
N PRO A 172 6.67 7.51 12.72
CA PRO A 172 7.45 6.85 11.68
C PRO A 172 8.44 7.77 10.94
N ALA A 173 8.03 9.02 10.71
CA ALA A 173 8.84 10.00 10.01
C ALA A 173 10.06 10.45 10.85
N ALA A 174 9.92 10.48 12.17
CA ALA A 174 11.02 10.78 13.08
C ALA A 174 12.05 9.64 13.09
N VAL A 175 11.61 8.39 13.14
CA VAL A 175 12.51 7.21 13.06
C VAL A 175 13.30 7.22 11.75
N ALA A 176 12.64 7.47 10.62
CA ALA A 176 13.30 7.58 9.33
C ALA A 176 14.33 8.73 9.30
N ARG A 177 13.97 9.90 9.86
CA ARG A 177 14.88 11.06 9.94
C ARG A 177 16.11 10.75 10.79
N ASP A 178 15.95 10.08 11.92
CA ASP A 178 17.07 9.70 12.79
C ASP A 178 18.03 8.73 12.09
N ALA A 179 17.49 7.80 11.30
CA ALA A 179 18.31 6.90 10.48
C ALA A 179 19.13 7.65 9.42
N VAL A 180 18.53 8.67 8.78
CA VAL A 180 19.23 9.55 7.83
C VAL A 180 20.35 10.34 8.52
N LEU A 181 20.09 10.90 9.71
CA LEU A 181 21.11 11.62 10.48
C LEU A 181 22.25 10.70 10.90
N TYR A 182 21.94 9.48 11.35
CA TYR A 182 22.92 8.45 11.66
C TYR A 182 23.77 8.11 10.43
N ALA A 183 23.14 7.85 9.28
CA ALA A 183 23.83 7.55 8.03
C ALA A 183 24.80 8.65 7.61
N LYS A 184 24.36 9.93 7.67
CA LYS A 184 25.20 11.08 7.32
C LYS A 184 26.41 11.23 8.23
N SER A 185 26.21 11.09 9.55
CA SER A 185 27.29 11.21 10.55
C SER A 185 28.31 10.07 10.46
N HIS A 186 27.87 8.86 10.07
CA HIS A 186 28.73 7.68 9.97
C HIS A 186 29.20 7.41 8.53
N LYS A 187 28.88 8.29 7.57
CA LYS A 187 29.20 8.15 6.14
C LYS A 187 28.73 6.81 5.55
N MET A 188 27.51 6.41 5.89
CA MET A 188 26.90 5.20 5.34
C MET A 188 26.46 5.41 3.90
N ASP A 189 26.54 4.37 3.07
CA ASP A 189 26.12 4.40 1.67
C ASP A 189 24.60 4.41 1.50
N CYS A 190 23.84 3.65 2.30
CA CYS A 190 22.38 3.58 2.14
C CYS A 190 21.61 3.56 3.46
N VAL A 191 20.35 4.01 3.38
CA VAL A 191 19.33 3.86 4.43
C VAL A 191 18.16 3.08 3.86
N LEU A 192 17.78 1.99 4.53
CA LEU A 192 16.59 1.21 4.18
C LEU A 192 15.48 1.48 5.20
N ILE A 193 14.29 1.85 4.74
CA ILE A 193 13.19 2.28 5.61
C ILE A 193 12.03 1.29 5.47
N ASP A 194 11.72 0.55 6.55
CA ASP A 194 10.56 -0.36 6.62
C ASP A 194 9.33 0.41 7.11
N THR A 195 8.24 0.46 6.33
CA THR A 195 7.01 1.16 6.72
C THR A 195 5.92 0.21 7.20
N ALA A 196 4.91 0.78 7.88
CA ALA A 196 3.66 0.09 8.16
C ALA A 196 2.94 -0.36 6.86
N GLY A 197 1.96 -1.27 6.99
CA GLY A 197 1.18 -1.81 5.87
C GLY A 197 -0.29 -2.13 6.16
N ARG A 198 -0.94 -1.53 7.15
CA ARG A 198 -2.36 -1.81 7.44
C ARG A 198 -3.27 -1.11 6.41
N MET A 199 -3.80 -1.85 5.42
CA MET A 199 -4.64 -1.30 4.35
C MET A 199 -6.09 -0.98 4.79
N GLN A 200 -6.60 -1.63 5.85
CA GLN A 200 -7.97 -1.44 6.35
C GLN A 200 -8.26 0.01 6.82
N THR A 201 -7.23 0.86 6.91
CA THR A 201 -7.32 2.31 7.12
C THR A 201 -6.47 3.06 6.08
N SER A 202 -6.70 2.77 4.79
CA SER A 202 -5.81 3.17 3.69
C SER A 202 -5.42 4.65 3.71
N LYS A 203 -6.35 5.56 4.08
CA LYS A 203 -6.06 6.99 4.22
C LYS A 203 -4.97 7.30 5.24
N ASN A 204 -5.02 6.72 6.44
CA ASN A 204 -4.02 6.96 7.49
C ASN A 204 -2.65 6.38 7.09
N LEU A 205 -2.63 5.17 6.50
CA LEU A 205 -1.39 4.58 5.99
C LEU A 205 -0.73 5.45 4.92
N MET A 206 -1.50 5.91 3.93
CA MET A 206 -0.98 6.76 2.86
C MET A 206 -0.51 8.12 3.39
N GLU A 207 -1.23 8.72 4.34
CA GLU A 207 -0.81 9.97 5.02
C GLU A 207 0.51 9.78 5.77
N GLN A 208 0.71 8.65 6.46
CA GLN A 208 1.98 8.33 7.13
C GLN A 208 3.13 8.19 6.13
N ILE A 209 2.92 7.48 5.02
CA ILE A 209 3.95 7.29 4.00
C ILE A 209 4.25 8.61 3.27
N ALA A 210 3.24 9.43 3.00
CA ALA A 210 3.41 10.77 2.45
C ALA A 210 4.20 11.66 3.41
N LYS A 211 3.93 11.57 4.72
CA LYS A 211 4.69 12.28 5.75
C LYS A 211 6.16 11.84 5.77
N ILE A 212 6.45 10.54 5.75
CA ILE A 212 7.84 10.04 5.65
C ILE A 212 8.50 10.61 4.38
N THR A 213 7.82 10.49 3.24
CA THR A 213 8.33 10.99 1.95
C THR A 213 8.67 12.48 2.01
N LYS A 214 7.82 13.30 2.63
CA LYS A 214 8.06 14.75 2.81
C LYS A 214 9.21 15.05 3.76
N VAL A 215 9.37 14.27 4.83
CA VAL A 215 10.37 14.51 5.88
C VAL A 215 11.78 14.09 5.46
N VAL A 216 11.92 12.94 4.81
CA VAL A 216 13.25 12.39 4.45
C VAL A 216 13.58 12.49 2.96
N ASN A 217 12.60 12.76 2.10
CA ASN A 217 12.76 12.81 0.64
C ASN A 217 13.54 11.61 0.08
N PRO A 218 12.96 10.38 0.13
CA PRO A 218 13.63 9.17 -0.34
C PRO A 218 14.08 9.28 -1.79
N ASP A 219 15.29 8.81 -2.09
CA ASP A 219 15.81 8.76 -3.46
C ASP A 219 15.10 7.70 -4.30
N PHE A 220 14.63 6.64 -3.64
CA PHE A 220 13.99 5.52 -4.28
C PHE A 220 12.88 4.92 -3.42
N LYS A 221 11.76 4.61 -4.05
CA LYS A 221 10.57 4.03 -3.41
C LYS A 221 10.26 2.69 -4.06
N ILE A 222 10.14 1.65 -3.27
CA ILE A 222 9.89 0.27 -3.73
C ILE A 222 8.55 -0.20 -3.20
N PHE A 223 7.63 -0.54 -4.09
CA PHE A 223 6.42 -1.26 -3.74
C PHE A 223 6.72 -2.76 -3.58
N VAL A 224 6.26 -3.38 -2.49
CA VAL A 224 6.39 -4.83 -2.27
C VAL A 224 5.01 -5.46 -2.30
N GLY A 225 4.78 -6.28 -3.33
CA GLY A 225 3.53 -6.97 -3.60
C GLY A 225 3.64 -8.49 -3.44
N ASP A 226 2.52 -9.15 -3.15
CA ASP A 226 2.41 -10.61 -3.13
C ASP A 226 1.95 -11.11 -4.50
N SER A 227 2.77 -11.90 -5.18
CA SER A 227 2.40 -12.43 -6.52
C SER A 227 1.18 -13.34 -6.44
N LEU A 228 0.99 -14.07 -5.33
CA LEU A 228 -0.11 -15.01 -5.15
C LEU A 228 -1.47 -14.34 -4.96
N ALA A 229 -1.48 -13.07 -4.56
CA ALA A 229 -2.74 -12.33 -4.39
C ALA A 229 -3.30 -11.79 -5.72
N GLY A 230 -2.59 -11.98 -6.84
CA GLY A 230 -3.08 -11.67 -8.18
C GLY A 230 -3.59 -10.24 -8.29
N ASN A 231 -4.85 -10.09 -8.69
CA ASN A 231 -5.52 -8.79 -8.88
C ASN A 231 -5.59 -7.93 -7.60
N ASP A 232 -5.57 -8.50 -6.40
CA ASP A 232 -5.55 -7.70 -5.17
C ASP A 232 -4.24 -6.91 -5.04
N THR A 233 -3.11 -7.53 -5.39
CA THR A 233 -1.82 -6.83 -5.44
C THR A 233 -1.80 -5.75 -6.51
N VAL A 234 -2.49 -5.99 -7.64
CA VAL A 234 -2.61 -4.98 -8.71
C VAL A 234 -3.36 -3.74 -8.22
N ASN A 235 -4.50 -3.93 -7.54
CA ASN A 235 -5.29 -2.84 -6.97
C ASN A 235 -4.49 -2.08 -5.90
N GLN A 236 -3.75 -2.79 -5.06
CA GLN A 236 -2.85 -2.17 -4.08
C GLN A 236 -1.76 -1.34 -4.78
N ALA A 237 -1.09 -1.90 -5.78
CA ALA A 237 -0.05 -1.18 -6.52
C ALA A 237 -0.60 0.12 -7.12
N ARG A 238 -1.83 0.10 -7.67
CA ARG A 238 -2.51 1.30 -8.16
C ARG A 238 -2.69 2.34 -7.07
N GLU A 239 -3.29 1.96 -5.94
CA GLU A 239 -3.56 2.88 -4.83
C GLU A 239 -2.26 3.49 -4.26
N PHE A 240 -1.23 2.68 -4.04
CA PHE A 240 0.09 3.17 -3.59
C PHE A 240 0.74 4.08 -4.63
N PHE A 241 0.61 3.76 -5.92
CA PHE A 241 1.21 4.55 -6.98
C PHE A 241 0.52 5.91 -7.12
N GLU A 242 -0.79 5.99 -6.97
CA GLU A 242 -1.55 7.25 -6.97
C GLU A 242 -1.07 8.20 -5.86
N HIS A 243 -0.83 7.68 -4.65
CA HIS A 243 -0.48 8.51 -3.49
C HIS A 243 1.03 8.77 -3.33
N VAL A 244 1.87 7.78 -3.63
CA VAL A 244 3.29 7.80 -3.23
C VAL A 244 4.22 7.85 -4.44
N LYS A 245 3.74 7.48 -5.64
CA LYS A 245 4.53 7.43 -6.89
C LYS A 245 5.85 6.69 -6.70
N PHE A 246 5.78 5.39 -6.46
CA PHE A 246 6.98 4.57 -6.29
C PHE A 246 7.77 4.41 -7.60
N ASN A 247 9.02 3.94 -7.53
CA ASN A 247 9.94 3.89 -8.67
C ASN A 247 10.11 2.50 -9.26
N GLY A 248 9.76 1.45 -8.51
CA GLY A 248 9.75 0.08 -8.98
C GLY A 248 9.12 -0.86 -7.96
N SER A 249 8.99 -2.12 -8.32
CA SER A 249 8.32 -3.13 -7.50
C SER A 249 9.18 -4.35 -7.22
N ILE A 250 8.93 -4.99 -6.08
CA ILE A 250 9.39 -6.34 -5.74
C ILE A 250 8.16 -7.21 -5.59
N LEU A 251 8.14 -8.35 -6.28
CA LEU A 251 7.05 -9.31 -6.18
C LEU A 251 7.52 -10.53 -5.42
N THR A 252 6.86 -10.82 -4.29
CA THR A 252 7.22 -11.94 -3.41
C THR A 252 6.38 -13.17 -3.70
N LYS A 253 6.81 -14.33 -3.18
CA LYS A 253 6.15 -15.64 -3.37
C LYS A 253 6.00 -16.01 -4.84
N SER A 254 6.90 -15.51 -5.69
CA SER A 254 6.85 -15.73 -7.13
C SER A 254 7.23 -17.16 -7.51
N ASP A 255 7.86 -17.91 -6.61
CA ASP A 255 8.11 -19.34 -6.73
C ASP A 255 6.82 -20.19 -6.77
N ALA A 256 5.75 -19.69 -6.16
CA ALA A 256 4.45 -20.34 -6.14
C ALA A 256 3.45 -19.73 -7.15
N ASP A 257 3.81 -18.64 -7.81
CA ASP A 257 3.00 -17.99 -8.84
C ASP A 257 3.38 -18.51 -10.24
N ALA A 258 2.62 -19.48 -10.74
CA ALA A 258 2.79 -20.01 -12.09
C ALA A 258 2.09 -19.17 -13.18
N ARG A 259 1.41 -18.07 -12.82
CA ARG A 259 0.53 -17.30 -13.72
C ARG A 259 1.20 -16.02 -14.22
N GLY A 260 1.90 -15.30 -13.35
CA GLY A 260 2.68 -14.10 -13.72
C GLY A 260 1.86 -12.87 -14.12
N GLY A 261 0.52 -12.94 -14.13
CA GLY A 261 -0.36 -11.85 -14.56
C GLY A 261 -0.27 -10.61 -13.66
N ALA A 262 0.05 -10.78 -12.38
CA ALA A 262 0.27 -9.67 -11.46
C ALA A 262 1.45 -8.79 -11.89
N ALA A 263 2.58 -9.39 -12.30
CA ALA A 263 3.77 -8.66 -12.73
C ALA A 263 3.47 -7.80 -13.98
N LEU A 264 2.87 -8.41 -14.99
CA LEU A 264 2.44 -7.74 -16.21
C LEU A 264 1.50 -6.56 -15.90
N SER A 265 0.52 -6.80 -15.02
CA SER A 265 -0.49 -5.80 -14.72
C SER A 265 0.09 -4.61 -13.95
N ILE A 266 0.95 -4.86 -12.96
CA ILE A 266 1.59 -3.79 -12.19
C ILE A 266 2.46 -2.91 -13.09
N VAL A 267 3.22 -3.50 -14.02
CA VAL A 267 4.04 -2.75 -14.96
C VAL A 267 3.17 -1.86 -15.85
N LYS A 268 2.09 -2.39 -16.42
CA LYS A 268 1.19 -1.63 -17.29
C LYS A 268 0.56 -0.44 -16.56
N ILE A 269 0.11 -0.67 -15.32
CA ILE A 269 -0.71 0.29 -14.56
C ILE A 269 0.14 1.40 -13.94
N THR A 270 1.34 1.05 -13.52
CA THR A 270 2.23 1.99 -12.81
C THR A 270 3.29 2.59 -13.72
N SER A 271 3.53 1.99 -14.89
CA SER A 271 4.65 2.34 -15.78
C SER A 271 5.99 2.33 -15.04
N THR A 272 6.13 1.44 -14.04
CA THR A 272 7.36 1.24 -13.29
C THR A 272 7.83 -0.21 -13.41
N PRO A 273 9.15 -0.46 -13.41
CA PRO A 273 9.67 -1.80 -13.60
C PRO A 273 9.49 -2.67 -12.36
N VAL A 274 9.35 -3.98 -12.59
CA VAL A 274 9.63 -4.99 -11.56
C VAL A 274 11.14 -5.12 -11.46
N LEU A 275 11.69 -4.90 -10.26
CA LEU A 275 13.13 -4.90 -10.01
C LEU A 275 13.61 -6.29 -9.63
N TYR A 276 12.88 -6.94 -8.72
CA TYR A 276 13.26 -8.22 -8.14
C TYR A 276 12.05 -9.12 -7.90
N LEU A 277 12.32 -10.42 -7.92
CA LEU A 277 11.40 -11.50 -7.58
C LEU A 277 11.87 -12.21 -6.31
N GLY A 278 10.99 -12.31 -5.33
CA GLY A 278 11.20 -13.07 -4.11
C GLY A 278 10.73 -14.51 -4.31
N VAL A 279 11.68 -15.43 -4.52
CA VAL A 279 11.46 -16.83 -4.94
C VAL A 279 11.67 -17.85 -3.82
N GLY A 280 11.50 -17.45 -2.56
CA GLY A 280 11.80 -18.30 -1.42
C GLY A 280 11.92 -17.52 -0.10
N GLN A 281 12.46 -18.16 0.94
CA GLN A 281 12.57 -17.57 2.29
C GLN A 281 13.98 -17.10 2.64
N GLU A 282 15.02 -17.63 2.00
CA GLU A 282 16.40 -17.33 2.32
C GLU A 282 16.83 -15.95 1.78
N TYR A 283 17.90 -15.38 2.35
CA TYR A 283 18.37 -14.06 1.91
C TYR A 283 18.80 -14.02 0.43
N SER A 284 19.29 -15.14 -0.10
CA SER A 284 19.68 -15.32 -1.50
C SER A 284 18.50 -15.49 -2.47
N ASP A 285 17.28 -15.62 -1.95
CA ASP A 285 16.06 -15.87 -2.73
C ASP A 285 15.41 -14.56 -3.17
N LEU A 286 16.22 -13.55 -3.46
CA LEU A 286 15.85 -12.35 -4.18
C LEU A 286 16.60 -12.38 -5.51
N LYS A 287 15.87 -12.54 -6.61
CA LYS A 287 16.45 -12.60 -7.95
C LYS A 287 16.11 -11.32 -8.71
N PRO A 288 17.04 -10.77 -9.51
CA PRO A 288 16.68 -9.69 -10.43
C PRO A 288 15.55 -10.17 -11.36
N PHE A 289 14.60 -9.29 -11.64
CA PHE A 289 13.60 -9.57 -12.65
C PHE A 289 14.25 -9.61 -14.02
N ASP A 290 14.01 -10.68 -14.76
CA ASP A 290 14.47 -10.82 -16.13
C ASP A 290 13.26 -10.98 -17.06
N LYS A 291 13.08 -9.98 -17.94
CA LYS A 291 11.96 -9.95 -18.90
C LYS A 291 11.96 -11.18 -19.79
N GLN A 292 13.13 -11.62 -20.24
CA GLN A 292 13.23 -12.77 -21.14
C GLN A 292 12.80 -14.05 -20.44
N THR A 293 13.32 -14.32 -19.25
CA THR A 293 12.93 -15.47 -18.41
C THR A 293 11.44 -15.44 -18.07
N PHE A 294 10.89 -14.25 -17.79
CA PHE A 294 9.44 -14.10 -17.58
C PHE A 294 8.65 -14.51 -18.82
N LEU A 295 9.02 -14.00 -19.99
CA LEU A 295 8.38 -14.37 -21.26
C LEU A 295 8.56 -15.87 -21.56
N GLU A 296 9.73 -16.46 -21.32
CA GLU A 296 9.95 -17.89 -21.51
C GLU A 296 9.10 -18.75 -20.56
N THR A 297 8.91 -18.28 -19.32
CA THR A 297 8.09 -18.97 -18.32
C THR A 297 6.60 -18.93 -18.70
N VAL A 298 6.12 -17.79 -19.19
CA VAL A 298 4.70 -17.60 -19.56
C VAL A 298 4.36 -18.22 -20.92
N PHE A 299 5.27 -18.11 -21.90
CA PHE A 299 5.03 -18.46 -23.32
C PHE A 299 5.75 -19.74 -23.78
N GLY A 300 6.59 -20.34 -22.94
CA GLY A 300 7.50 -21.43 -23.31
C GLY A 300 8.67 -20.92 -24.16
N SER A 301 9.32 -21.83 -24.90
CA SER A 301 10.48 -21.47 -25.73
C SER A 301 10.17 -20.30 -26.68
N LEU A 302 11.05 -19.29 -26.66
CA LEU A 302 11.05 -18.14 -27.57
C LEU A 302 11.84 -18.40 -28.86
N SER A 303 12.25 -19.64 -29.12
CA SER A 303 13.01 -19.99 -30.33
C SER A 303 12.24 -19.65 -31.60
N GLY A 304 12.78 -18.74 -32.41
CA GLY A 304 12.19 -18.30 -33.68
C GLY A 304 11.22 -17.12 -33.59
N VAL A 305 11.14 -16.43 -32.45
CA VAL A 305 10.45 -15.15 -32.27
C VAL A 305 11.45 -14.01 -32.45
N GLU A 306 11.26 -13.16 -33.46
CA GLU A 306 12.05 -11.91 -33.59
C GLU A 306 11.48 -10.85 -32.65
N ILE A 307 11.97 -10.81 -31.40
CA ILE A 307 11.69 -9.71 -30.49
C ILE A 307 12.50 -8.51 -30.99
N LYS A 308 11.82 -7.50 -31.54
CA LYS A 308 12.47 -6.23 -31.90
C LYS A 308 12.97 -5.57 -30.63
N GLU A 309 14.28 -5.63 -30.37
CA GLU A 309 14.87 -4.81 -29.32
C GLU A 309 14.66 -3.34 -29.66
N ILE A 310 13.87 -2.66 -28.83
CA ILE A 310 13.79 -1.20 -28.87
C ILE A 310 15.06 -0.72 -28.17
N SER A 311 16.11 -0.46 -28.94
CA SER A 311 17.34 0.15 -28.43
C SER A 311 16.99 1.42 -27.63
N PRO A 312 17.55 1.63 -26.42
CA PRO A 312 17.21 2.77 -25.58
C PRO A 312 17.41 4.06 -26.37
N LYS A 313 16.36 4.88 -26.40
CA LYS A 313 16.41 6.19 -27.05
C LYS A 313 17.57 6.98 -26.43
N PRO A 314 18.54 7.47 -27.23
CA PRO A 314 19.67 8.21 -26.68
C PRO A 314 19.13 9.42 -25.90
N GLU A 315 19.57 9.56 -24.66
CA GLU A 315 19.28 10.75 -23.85
C GLU A 315 19.60 12.01 -24.67
N PRO A 316 18.72 13.03 -24.65
CA PRO A 316 19.04 14.29 -25.29
C PRO A 316 20.32 14.82 -24.66
N LYS A 317 21.38 14.98 -25.48
CA LYS A 317 22.61 15.65 -25.07
C LYS A 317 22.23 16.95 -24.36
N PRO A 318 22.77 17.23 -23.16
CA PRO A 318 22.50 18.49 -22.50
C PRO A 318 22.94 19.62 -23.42
N GLU A 319 21.99 20.49 -23.79
CA GLU A 319 22.31 21.73 -24.48
C GLU A 319 23.34 22.51 -23.65
N PRO A 320 24.35 23.12 -24.29
CA PRO A 320 25.36 23.91 -23.58
C PRO A 320 24.66 25.03 -22.81
N LYS A 321 24.86 25.05 -21.49
CA LYS A 321 24.42 26.16 -20.63
C LYS A 321 24.92 27.48 -21.22
N PRO A 322 24.04 28.48 -21.43
CA PRO A 322 24.51 29.80 -21.83
C PRO A 322 25.43 30.37 -20.74
N GLU A 323 26.58 30.88 -21.16
CA GLU A 323 27.54 31.55 -20.29
C GLU A 323 26.85 32.68 -19.49
N PRO A 324 27.15 32.83 -18.19
CA PRO A 324 26.55 33.88 -17.38
C PRO A 324 27.06 35.25 -17.87
N LYS A 325 26.12 36.09 -18.33
CA LYS A 325 26.37 37.53 -18.52
C LYS A 325 26.80 38.14 -17.18
N PRO A 326 27.79 39.04 -17.17
CA PRO A 326 28.26 39.68 -15.95
C PRO A 326 27.14 40.52 -15.31
N GLU A 327 26.89 40.27 -14.02
CA GLU A 327 25.97 41.06 -13.20
C GLU A 327 26.47 42.53 -13.09
N PRO A 328 25.58 43.53 -13.19
CA PRO A 328 25.95 44.91 -12.90
C PRO A 328 26.19 45.10 -11.40
N LYS A 329 27.27 45.82 -11.06
CA LYS A 329 27.62 46.23 -9.70
C LYS A 329 26.45 46.93 -9.00
N PRO A 330 26.19 46.66 -7.70
CA PRO A 330 25.17 47.38 -6.95
C PRO A 330 25.60 48.83 -6.70
N GLU A 331 24.72 49.78 -7.00
CA GLU A 331 24.83 51.17 -6.54
C GLU A 331 24.62 51.25 -5.01
N PRO A 332 25.30 52.18 -4.31
CA PRO A 332 25.21 52.31 -2.86
C PRO A 332 23.85 52.88 -2.44
N LYS A 333 23.17 52.18 -1.53
CA LYS A 333 21.99 52.71 -0.81
C LYS A 333 22.40 53.86 0.12
N PRO A 334 21.61 54.95 0.20
CA PRO A 334 21.84 56.02 1.16
C PRO A 334 21.51 55.58 2.60
N GLU A 335 22.33 56.03 3.55
CA GLU A 335 22.20 55.79 4.98
C GLU A 335 20.89 56.37 5.57
N PRO A 336 20.22 55.67 6.50
CA PRO A 336 19.07 56.23 7.22
C PRO A 336 19.53 57.16 8.36
N LYS A 337 18.94 58.36 8.41
CA LYS A 337 19.05 59.30 9.53
C LYS A 337 18.45 58.72 10.83
N PRO A 338 19.00 59.05 12.01
CA PRO A 338 18.50 58.54 13.29
C PRO A 338 17.23 59.28 13.75
N GLU A 339 16.19 58.53 14.11
CA GLU A 339 15.03 59.05 14.85
C GLU A 339 15.26 59.02 16.38
N PRO A 340 14.64 59.92 17.16
CA PRO A 340 14.94 60.11 18.57
C PRO A 340 14.18 59.13 19.49
N LYS A 341 14.84 58.69 20.57
CA LYS A 341 14.24 57.93 21.68
C LYS A 341 13.22 58.76 22.48
N PRO A 342 12.09 58.18 22.89
CA PRO A 342 11.29 58.71 23.99
C PRO A 342 11.73 58.13 25.36
N GLU A 343 11.80 58.99 26.37
CA GLU A 343 12.10 58.72 27.78
C GLU A 343 10.93 58.05 28.55
N PRO A 344 11.18 57.36 29.68
CA PRO A 344 10.14 56.71 30.49
C PRO A 344 9.78 57.50 31.77
N LYS A 345 8.51 57.45 32.20
CA LYS A 345 8.02 57.66 33.59
C LYS A 345 6.47 57.53 33.66
N PRO A 346 5.84 57.31 34.82
CA PRO A 346 6.08 56.30 35.87
C PRO A 346 4.77 55.54 36.28
N GLU A 347 4.90 54.46 37.04
CA GLU A 347 3.78 53.71 37.65
C GLU A 347 3.01 54.50 38.73
N PRO A 348 1.74 54.15 38.96
CA PRO A 348 1.25 54.03 40.34
C PRO A 348 0.46 52.72 40.62
N LYS A 349 0.53 52.29 41.88
CA LYS A 349 -0.16 51.15 42.53
C LYS A 349 -0.94 51.71 43.75
N PRO A 350 -1.82 50.96 44.46
CA PRO A 350 -3.19 50.50 44.14
C PRO A 350 -4.25 50.90 45.22
N GLU A 351 -5.50 50.39 45.10
CA GLU A 351 -6.56 50.08 46.13
C GLU A 351 -8.01 50.55 45.74
N PRO A 352 -9.14 50.07 46.33
CA PRO A 352 -9.80 48.77 46.05
C PRO A 352 -11.35 48.85 45.75
N LYS A 353 -11.93 47.78 45.15
CA LYS A 353 -13.35 47.27 45.08
C LYS A 353 -14.55 48.25 44.97
N PRO A 354 -15.64 47.96 44.18
CA PRO A 354 -16.43 46.73 44.31
C PRO A 354 -17.00 46.12 42.99
N GLU A 355 -17.53 44.90 43.10
CA GLU A 355 -18.20 44.13 42.04
C GLU A 355 -19.44 44.83 41.46
N PRO A 356 -19.71 44.63 40.16
CA PRO A 356 -21.05 44.23 39.76
C PRO A 356 -21.04 43.07 38.75
N LYS A 357 -21.93 42.09 39.00
CA LYS A 357 -22.30 41.02 38.06
C LYS A 357 -22.83 41.60 36.73
N PRO A 358 -22.42 41.04 35.58
CA PRO A 358 -23.21 41.12 34.35
C PRO A 358 -23.98 39.80 34.10
N GLU A 359 -25.25 39.96 33.74
CA GLU A 359 -26.18 38.92 33.31
C GLU A 359 -25.72 38.23 32.00
N PRO A 360 -26.08 36.95 31.79
CA PRO A 360 -25.68 36.21 30.60
C PRO A 360 -26.43 36.68 29.34
N LYS A 361 -25.68 36.94 28.26
CA LYS A 361 -26.22 37.08 26.89
C LYS A 361 -26.79 35.73 26.43
N PRO A 362 -27.91 35.70 25.67
CA PRO A 362 -28.46 34.47 25.14
C PRO A 362 -27.57 33.89 24.03
N GLU A 363 -27.23 32.60 24.16
CA GLU A 363 -26.57 31.82 23.12
C GLU A 363 -27.50 31.65 21.89
N PRO A 364 -26.96 31.65 20.66
CA PRO A 364 -27.75 31.40 19.47
C PRO A 364 -28.22 29.94 19.44
N LYS A 365 -29.51 29.75 19.10
CA LYS A 365 -30.13 28.43 18.84
C LYS A 365 -29.29 27.63 17.82
N PRO A 366 -29.05 26.33 18.05
CA PRO A 366 -28.50 25.47 17.02
C PRO A 366 -29.53 25.23 15.91
N GLU A 367 -29.09 25.37 14.67
CA GLU A 367 -29.78 24.88 13.47
C GLU A 367 -29.88 23.34 13.51
N PRO A 368 -30.95 22.74 12.97
CA PRO A 368 -31.13 21.29 12.98
C PRO A 368 -30.11 20.61 12.06
N LYS A 369 -29.28 19.73 12.63
CA LYS A 369 -28.40 18.83 11.87
C LYS A 369 -29.15 17.55 11.45
N PRO A 370 -28.78 16.94 10.31
CA PRO A 370 -29.41 15.73 9.79
C PRO A 370 -29.19 14.55 10.75
N ASP A 371 -30.16 13.64 10.81
CA ASP A 371 -30.11 12.41 11.61
C ASP A 371 -28.79 11.64 11.34
N SER A 372 -27.86 11.73 12.28
CA SER A 372 -26.64 10.94 12.29
C SER A 372 -26.99 9.50 12.66
N SER A 373 -26.58 8.55 11.82
CA SER A 373 -26.70 7.12 12.09
C SER A 373 -25.63 6.60 13.08
N ASP A 374 -24.74 7.46 13.56
CA ASP A 374 -23.70 7.09 14.52
C ASP A 374 -24.24 7.20 15.96
N PRO A 375 -24.35 6.08 16.70
CA PRO A 375 -24.83 6.09 18.07
C PRO A 375 -23.94 6.90 19.03
N PHE A 376 -22.68 7.17 18.70
CA PHE A 376 -21.74 7.93 19.54
C PHE A 376 -21.58 9.39 19.12
N ASP A 377 -22.39 9.90 18.19
CA ASP A 377 -22.30 11.30 17.75
C ASP A 377 -22.44 12.27 18.95
N GLY A 378 -21.50 13.21 19.04
CA GLY A 378 -21.41 14.15 20.16
C GLY A 378 -20.75 13.62 21.44
N ILE A 379 -20.24 12.38 21.45
CA ILE A 379 -19.38 11.85 22.53
C ILE A 379 -17.91 11.91 22.09
N SER A 380 -17.01 12.43 22.93
CA SER A 380 -15.59 12.43 22.59
C SER A 380 -14.96 11.05 22.79
N ASP A 381 -14.02 10.64 21.92
CA ASP A 381 -13.25 9.40 22.07
C ASP A 381 -12.59 9.28 23.46
N SER A 382 -12.21 10.40 24.05
CA SER A 382 -11.63 10.43 25.40
C SER A 382 -12.64 10.08 26.49
N ASP A 383 -13.91 10.42 26.31
CA ASP A 383 -14.98 10.09 27.25
C ASP A 383 -15.38 8.61 27.11
N ILE A 384 -15.39 8.08 25.87
CA ILE A 384 -15.62 6.65 25.62
C ILE A 384 -14.53 5.81 26.29
N ALA A 385 -13.25 6.14 26.06
CA ALA A 385 -12.13 5.41 26.66
C ALA A 385 -12.16 5.49 28.20
N LYS A 386 -12.39 6.67 28.78
CA LYS A 386 -12.48 6.83 30.24
C LYS A 386 -13.65 6.07 30.84
N PHE A 387 -14.80 6.05 30.18
CA PHE A 387 -15.96 5.31 30.65
C PHE A 387 -15.72 3.80 30.59
N SER A 388 -15.19 3.29 29.47
CA SER A 388 -14.83 1.88 29.30
C SER A 388 -13.80 1.43 30.33
N ASP A 389 -12.76 2.22 30.58
CA ASP A 389 -11.73 1.89 31.59
C ASP A 389 -12.30 1.94 33.02
N MET A 390 -13.20 2.89 33.30
CA MET A 390 -13.76 3.07 34.65
C MET A 390 -14.75 1.98 35.02
N TYR A 391 -15.56 1.54 34.06
CA TYR A 391 -16.64 0.57 34.29
C TYR A 391 -16.36 -0.82 33.71
N ASP A 392 -15.16 -1.05 33.15
CA ASP A 392 -14.72 -2.30 32.52
C ASP A 392 -15.70 -2.80 31.45
N VAL A 393 -16.08 -1.88 30.55
CA VAL A 393 -17.10 -2.14 29.52
C VAL A 393 -16.42 -2.49 28.20
N ALA A 394 -16.67 -3.71 27.73
CA ALA A 394 -16.20 -4.19 26.44
C ALA A 394 -16.82 -3.39 25.27
N PRO A 395 -16.12 -3.28 24.12
CA PRO A 395 -16.69 -2.69 22.91
C PRO A 395 -17.99 -3.39 22.50
N PRO A 396 -19.01 -2.65 22.03
CA PRO A 396 -20.27 -3.24 21.59
C PRO A 396 -20.05 -4.07 20.32
N GLU A 397 -20.70 -5.24 20.23
CA GLU A 397 -20.61 -6.13 19.07
C GLU A 397 -21.80 -5.95 18.10
N THR A 398 -22.85 -5.26 18.55
CA THR A 398 -24.05 -4.98 17.74
C THR A 398 -24.48 -3.52 17.83
N ASP A 399 -25.20 -3.03 16.82
CA ASP A 399 -25.75 -1.65 16.80
C ASP A 399 -26.66 -1.36 18.00
N THR A 400 -27.40 -2.38 18.47
CA THR A 400 -28.27 -2.25 19.65
C THR A 400 -27.45 -2.04 20.93
N GLU A 401 -26.32 -2.73 21.06
CA GLU A 401 -25.40 -2.55 22.18
C GLU A 401 -24.67 -1.20 22.11
N ALA A 402 -24.32 -0.75 20.90
CA ALA A 402 -23.70 0.55 20.67
C ALA A 402 -24.63 1.70 21.10
N ILE A 403 -25.91 1.63 20.73
CA ILE A 403 -26.93 2.62 21.14
C ILE A 403 -27.13 2.63 22.67
N ARG A 404 -27.14 1.45 23.30
CA ARG A 404 -27.27 1.35 24.77
C ARG A 404 -26.03 1.90 25.48
N LEU A 405 -24.84 1.62 24.95
CA LEU A 405 -23.58 2.09 25.52
C LEU A 405 -23.46 3.61 25.39
N SER A 406 -23.80 4.18 24.24
CA SER A 406 -23.75 5.63 24.05
C SER A 406 -24.72 6.38 24.95
N ALA A 407 -25.94 5.84 25.17
CA ALA A 407 -26.89 6.39 26.13
C ALA A 407 -26.33 6.43 27.56
N LYS A 408 -25.65 5.35 27.99
CA LYS A 408 -24.99 5.29 29.32
C LYS A 408 -23.86 6.31 29.45
N ILE A 409 -23.07 6.49 28.39
CA ILE A 409 -21.97 7.47 28.39
C ILE A 409 -22.51 8.89 28.41
N HIS A 410 -23.59 9.20 27.66
CA HIS A 410 -24.24 10.50 27.73
C HIS A 410 -24.77 10.82 29.13
N GLU A 411 -25.38 9.84 29.80
CA GLU A 411 -25.87 10.02 31.16
C GLU A 411 -24.73 10.21 32.16
N TRP A 412 -23.64 9.46 32.02
CA TRP A 412 -22.41 9.64 32.79
C TRP A 412 -21.79 11.03 32.62
N ILE A 413 -21.74 11.54 31.37
CA ILE A 413 -21.27 12.91 31.09
C ILE A 413 -22.19 13.94 31.74
N LYS A 414 -23.51 13.73 31.68
CA LYS A 414 -24.53 14.62 32.25
C LYS A 414 -24.48 14.68 33.78
N GLN A 415 -24.11 13.58 34.44
CA GLN A 415 -23.93 13.50 35.89
C GLN A 415 -22.63 14.17 36.37
N GLY A 416 -21.75 14.57 35.45
CA GLY A 416 -20.49 15.26 35.74
C GLY A 416 -19.33 14.27 35.84
N ARG A 417 -18.27 14.54 35.08
CA ARG A 417 -17.05 13.71 35.06
C ARG A 417 -16.41 13.69 36.45
N PRO A 418 -16.07 12.52 37.03
CA PRO A 418 -15.36 12.45 38.31
C PRO A 418 -13.97 13.09 38.20
N LYS A 419 -13.48 13.66 39.31
CA LYS A 419 -12.16 14.34 39.32
C LYS A 419 -11.03 13.30 39.28
N PRO A 420 -9.85 13.65 38.72
CA PRO A 420 -8.71 12.73 38.70
C PRO A 420 -8.32 12.34 40.13
N GLY A 421 -8.45 11.06 40.48
CA GLY A 421 -8.09 10.50 41.79
C GLY A 421 -9.26 10.02 42.67
N GLU A 422 -10.52 10.19 42.27
CA GLU A 422 -11.66 9.57 42.95
C GLU A 422 -11.83 8.11 42.49
N SER A 423 -11.79 7.15 43.41
CA SER A 423 -12.07 5.73 43.14
C SER A 423 -13.57 5.49 42.92
N LYS A 424 -13.89 4.44 42.14
CA LYS A 424 -15.24 3.98 41.74
C LYS A 424 -16.33 4.34 42.77
N PRO A 425 -17.46 4.96 42.36
CA PRO A 425 -18.61 5.08 43.24
C PRO A 425 -19.11 3.68 43.63
N GLU A 426 -19.14 3.39 44.93
CA GLU A 426 -19.76 2.17 45.44
C GLU A 426 -21.28 2.21 45.18
N LYS A 427 -21.73 1.21 44.41
CA LYS A 427 -23.11 0.74 44.20
C LYS A 427 -24.16 1.78 43.85
N LYS A 428 -24.49 1.83 42.55
CA LYS A 428 -25.87 2.01 42.08
C LYS A 428 -26.15 1.53 40.63
N ILE A 429 -25.53 0.44 40.17
CA ILE A 429 -25.90 -0.20 38.86
C ILE A 429 -25.91 -1.75 38.95
N GLU A 430 -25.90 -2.34 40.16
CA GLU A 430 -25.96 -3.81 40.32
C GLU A 430 -27.37 -4.41 40.22
N SER A 431 -28.42 -3.61 40.03
CA SER A 431 -29.81 -4.09 40.05
C SER A 431 -30.39 -4.49 38.68
N GLU A 432 -29.72 -4.23 37.56
CA GLU A 432 -30.27 -4.57 36.22
C GLU A 432 -29.55 -5.75 35.54
N GLN A 433 -28.28 -6.02 35.88
CA GLN A 433 -27.51 -7.12 35.28
C GLN A 433 -27.93 -8.53 35.77
N ASN A 434 -28.65 -8.61 36.90
CA ASN A 434 -29.13 -9.89 37.45
C ASN A 434 -30.52 -10.31 36.95
N GLU A 435 -31.32 -9.40 36.37
CA GLU A 435 -32.63 -9.76 35.79
C GLU A 435 -32.52 -10.26 34.34
N GLU A 436 -31.52 -9.81 33.57
CA GLU A 436 -31.36 -10.23 32.17
C GLU A 436 -30.70 -11.62 32.02
N LYS A 437 -29.75 -11.98 32.88
CA LYS A 437 -29.15 -13.34 32.88
C LYS A 437 -30.18 -14.45 33.14
N GLN A 438 -31.28 -14.17 33.85
CA GLN A 438 -32.35 -15.15 34.05
C GLN A 438 -33.36 -15.24 32.89
N LYS A 439 -33.42 -14.24 31.99
CA LYS A 439 -34.31 -14.25 30.82
C LYS A 439 -33.66 -14.92 29.61
N ASP A 440 -32.35 -14.74 29.41
CA ASP A 440 -31.64 -15.35 28.27
C ASP A 440 -31.44 -16.87 28.42
N ASP A 441 -31.27 -17.37 29.64
CA ASP A 441 -31.16 -18.82 29.89
C ASP A 441 -32.48 -19.56 29.69
N LYS A 442 -33.63 -18.91 29.93
CA LYS A 442 -34.95 -19.48 29.61
C LYS A 442 -35.20 -19.57 28.11
N HIS A 443 -34.70 -18.61 27.33
CA HIS A 443 -34.95 -18.58 25.89
C HIS A 443 -34.05 -19.54 25.08
N LYS A 444 -32.94 -20.02 25.66
CA LYS A 444 -32.09 -21.06 25.07
C LYS A 444 -32.63 -22.48 25.27
N GLN A 445 -33.32 -22.77 26.38
CA GLN A 445 -33.89 -24.10 26.61
C GLN A 445 -35.10 -24.42 25.70
N ASP A 446 -35.92 -23.42 25.37
CA ASP A 446 -37.13 -23.64 24.54
C ASP A 446 -36.83 -23.83 23.03
N LYS A 447 -35.59 -23.58 22.57
CA LYS A 447 -35.21 -23.70 21.15
C LYS A 447 -34.55 -25.03 20.76
N GLU A 448 -34.21 -25.90 21.71
CA GLU A 448 -33.62 -27.22 21.41
C GLU A 448 -34.64 -28.38 21.27
N GLU A 449 -35.93 -28.18 21.56
CA GLU A 449 -36.93 -29.26 21.51
C GLU A 449 -37.78 -29.38 20.22
N GLU A 450 -37.70 -28.48 19.24
CA GLU A 450 -38.45 -28.62 17.98
C GLU A 450 -37.59 -29.11 16.80
N LYS A 451 -37.42 -30.44 16.68
CA LYS A 451 -37.12 -31.11 15.39
C LYS A 451 -38.40 -31.75 14.81
N PRO A 452 -38.72 -31.55 13.52
CA PRO A 452 -39.94 -32.08 12.94
C PRO A 452 -39.83 -33.59 12.62
N LYS A 453 -40.83 -34.35 13.08
CA LYS A 453 -41.04 -35.77 12.74
C LYS A 453 -41.21 -35.93 11.22
N LYS A 454 -40.24 -36.57 10.53
CA LYS A 454 -40.43 -37.10 9.17
C LYS A 454 -40.99 -38.53 9.22
N LYS A 455 -42.04 -38.72 8.43
CA LYS A 455 -42.89 -39.92 8.31
C LYS A 455 -42.11 -41.16 7.84
N ARG A 456 -42.43 -42.30 8.45
CA ARG A 456 -42.03 -43.66 8.06
C ARG A 456 -42.60 -44.02 6.68
N GLY A 457 -41.73 -44.34 5.73
CA GLY A 457 -42.05 -45.11 4.52
C GLY A 457 -41.57 -46.54 4.70
N VAL A 458 -42.48 -47.49 4.53
CA VAL A 458 -42.30 -48.95 4.61
C VAL A 458 -41.84 -49.47 3.24
N PHE A 459 -40.82 -50.32 3.19
CA PHE A 459 -40.45 -51.35 2.17
C PHE A 459 -38.94 -51.63 2.37
N GLY A 460 -38.39 -52.83 2.64
CA GLY A 460 -38.86 -54.20 2.47
C GLY A 460 -37.83 -54.97 1.61
N PHE A 461 -37.07 -55.89 2.23
CA PHE A 461 -36.25 -56.97 1.62
C PHE A 461 -34.99 -56.58 0.81
N PHE A 462 -33.83 -57.25 0.89
CA PHE A 462 -33.55 -58.70 0.84
C PHE A 462 -32.25 -59.10 1.58
N LYS A 463 -32.29 -60.31 2.18
CA LYS A 463 -31.13 -61.19 2.50
C LYS A 463 -30.31 -61.48 1.23
N LYS A 464 -29.02 -61.80 1.28
CA LYS A 464 -28.43 -62.99 1.93
C LYS A 464 -26.92 -62.88 1.96
#